data_AF-A0A0X3Q2W7-F1
#
_entry.id   AF-A0A0X3Q2W7-F1
#
_cell.length_a   1.000
_cell.length_b   1.000
_cell.length_c   1.000
_cell.angle_alpha   90.00
_cell.angle_beta   90.00
_cell.angle_gamma   90.00
#
_symmetry.space_group_name_H-M   'P 1'
#
loop_
_entity.id
_entity.type
_entity.pdbx_description
1 polymer ?
#
loop_
_entity_poly.entity_id
_entity_poly.type
_entity_poly.pdbx_seq_one_letter_code
_entity_poly.pdbx_strand_id
1 'polypeptide(L)'
;MADDDNTYSLQLFDEIRTTKRVSTWPVAFVGGLPWEGCVTKPDEPHVIERMWSIFKPWRVFPVDMAGFAVNLDLILSHPTAEFVYHKKPGLLETEFLKQLGLRNFTEMEPKADGCKRILVWHTQTKSPELYFTQSHLSGNVPELFPNEI
;
A
#
# COMPACT_ATOMS: atom_id res chain seq x y z
N MET A 1 -4.00 0.07 3.50
CA MET A 1 -4.31 1.52 3.66
C MET A 1 -4.09 2.19 2.32
N ALA A 2 -4.47 3.45 2.16
CA ALA A 2 -4.31 4.14 0.88
C ALA A 2 -3.70 5.53 1.09
N ASP A 3 -2.47 5.73 0.63
CA ASP A 3 -1.83 7.04 0.65
C ASP A 3 -2.39 7.91 -0.49
N ASP A 4 -2.28 9.22 -0.37
CA ASP A 4 -3.01 10.19 -1.20
C ASP A 4 -2.44 10.39 -2.61
N ASP A 5 -1.22 9.94 -2.87
CA ASP A 5 -0.49 10.09 -4.14
C ASP A 5 -0.41 8.79 -4.97
N ASN A 6 -0.77 7.66 -4.39
CA ASN A 6 -0.88 6.38 -5.08
C ASN A 6 -2.02 6.40 -6.13
N THR A 7 -1.92 5.48 -7.11
CA THR A 7 -2.99 5.25 -8.09
C THR A 7 -3.64 3.90 -7.84
N TYR A 8 -4.97 3.87 -7.72
CA TYR A 8 -5.76 2.68 -7.39
C TYR A 8 -6.77 2.34 -8.49
N SER A 9 -6.74 1.10 -8.98
CA SER A 9 -7.81 0.58 -9.84
C SER A 9 -9.06 0.32 -9.01
N LEU A 10 -10.25 0.63 -9.55
CA LEU A 10 -11.53 0.30 -8.90
C LEU A 10 -11.66 -1.21 -8.60
N GLN A 11 -11.09 -2.05 -9.47
CA GLN A 11 -11.09 -3.51 -9.29
C GLN A 11 -10.41 -3.97 -8.01
N LEU A 12 -9.45 -3.18 -7.49
CA LEU A 12 -8.79 -3.50 -6.23
C LEU A 12 -9.80 -3.56 -5.07
N PHE A 13 -10.76 -2.63 -5.05
CA PHE A 13 -11.70 -2.51 -3.95
C PHE A 13 -12.67 -3.70 -3.88
N ASP A 14 -12.95 -4.35 -5.01
CA ASP A 14 -13.73 -5.59 -5.05
C ASP A 14 -12.92 -6.78 -4.51
N GLU A 15 -11.63 -6.86 -4.83
CA GLU A 15 -10.72 -7.91 -4.35
C GLU A 15 -10.61 -7.88 -2.81
N ILE A 16 -10.40 -6.70 -2.23
CA ILE A 16 -10.14 -6.54 -0.78
C ILE A 16 -11.40 -6.58 0.08
N ARG A 17 -12.59 -6.38 -0.51
CA ARG A 17 -13.88 -6.46 0.21
C ARG A 17 -14.10 -7.83 0.86
N THR A 18 -13.47 -8.87 0.33
CA THR A 18 -13.66 -10.26 0.75
C THR A 18 -12.65 -10.76 1.78
N THR A 19 -11.72 -9.91 2.22
CA THR A 19 -10.62 -10.26 3.13
C THR A 19 -11.14 -10.83 4.46
N LYS A 20 -10.65 -12.01 4.84
CA LYS A 20 -11.06 -12.72 6.06
C LYS A 20 -10.16 -12.40 7.25
N ARG A 21 -8.86 -12.26 7.01
CA ARG A 21 -7.86 -11.92 8.03
C ARG A 21 -6.97 -10.80 7.51
N VAL A 22 -6.08 -11.13 6.58
CA VAL A 22 -5.19 -10.18 5.91
C VAL A 22 -4.97 -10.66 4.48
N SER A 23 -5.15 -9.77 3.53
CA SER A 23 -4.94 -10.04 2.10
C SER A 23 -3.77 -9.26 1.54
N THR A 24 -3.13 -9.79 0.51
CA THR A 24 -1.98 -9.17 -0.16
C THR A 24 -2.04 -9.30 -1.68
N TRP A 25 -1.37 -8.40 -2.39
CA TRP A 25 -1.27 -8.37 -3.84
C TRP A 25 0.00 -7.60 -4.28
N PRO A 26 0.43 -7.74 -5.55
CA PRO A 26 1.53 -6.96 -6.10
C PRO A 26 1.26 -5.46 -6.21
N VAL A 27 2.27 -4.64 -5.93
CA VAL A 27 2.26 -3.18 -6.06
C VAL A 27 3.31 -2.77 -7.08
N ALA A 28 2.95 -1.92 -8.04
CA ALA A 28 3.90 -1.40 -9.02
C ALA A 28 4.71 -0.21 -8.50
N PHE A 29 5.91 -0.02 -9.07
CA PHE A 29 6.80 1.14 -8.86
C PHE A 29 7.27 1.35 -7.41
N VAL A 30 7.44 0.28 -6.66
CA VAL A 30 7.89 0.32 -5.26
C VAL A 30 9.22 -0.43 -5.08
N GLY A 31 9.99 -0.08 -4.06
CA GLY A 31 11.24 -0.77 -3.70
C GLY A 31 12.34 -0.73 -4.76
N GLY A 32 12.22 0.18 -5.74
CA GLY A 32 13.13 0.26 -6.89
C GLY A 32 12.89 -0.81 -7.97
N LEU A 33 11.74 -1.49 -7.93
CA LEU A 33 11.35 -2.50 -8.90
C LEU A 33 10.15 -2.04 -9.75
N PRO A 34 9.95 -2.64 -10.94
CA PRO A 34 8.70 -2.47 -11.69
C PRO A 34 7.48 -2.86 -10.85
N TRP A 35 7.63 -3.87 -9.97
CA TRP A 35 6.66 -4.25 -8.96
C TRP A 35 7.33 -5.05 -7.82
N GLU A 36 6.74 -5.01 -6.63
CA GLU A 36 7.03 -5.89 -5.49
C GLU A 36 5.74 -6.56 -4.98
N GLY A 37 5.86 -7.68 -4.28
CA GLY A 37 4.73 -8.32 -3.62
C GLY A 37 4.76 -9.86 -3.66
N CYS A 38 3.61 -10.47 -3.40
CA CYS A 38 3.45 -11.92 -3.37
C CYS A 38 3.66 -12.57 -4.74
N VAL A 39 4.19 -13.80 -4.72
CA VAL A 39 4.25 -14.73 -5.86
C VAL A 39 3.64 -16.03 -5.39
N THR A 40 2.55 -16.46 -6.04
CA THR A 40 1.91 -17.74 -5.71
C THR A 40 2.49 -18.88 -6.54
N LYS A 41 2.25 -20.10 -6.09
CA LYS A 41 2.60 -21.29 -6.89
C LYS A 41 1.79 -21.31 -8.21
N PRO A 42 2.35 -21.89 -9.29
CA PRO A 42 1.66 -21.97 -10.59
C PRO A 42 0.30 -22.68 -10.52
N ASP A 43 0.24 -23.81 -9.80
CA ASP A 43 -0.95 -24.68 -9.72
C ASP A 43 -1.82 -24.41 -8.48
N GLU A 44 -1.34 -23.58 -7.54
CA GLU A 44 -2.04 -23.25 -6.29
C GLU A 44 -2.08 -21.72 -6.10
N PRO A 45 -2.95 -20.98 -6.81
CA PRO A 45 -2.99 -19.50 -6.79
C PRO A 45 -3.45 -18.90 -5.45
N HIS A 46 -3.82 -19.75 -4.50
CA HIS A 46 -4.17 -19.36 -3.13
C HIS A 46 -3.00 -19.55 -2.15
N VAL A 47 -1.86 -20.09 -2.60
CA VAL A 47 -0.67 -20.35 -1.77
C VAL A 47 0.46 -19.46 -2.23
N ILE A 48 0.90 -18.56 -1.34
CA ILE A 48 2.07 -17.72 -1.57
C ILE A 48 3.34 -18.59 -1.44
N GLU A 49 4.09 -18.72 -2.52
CA GLU A 49 5.36 -19.46 -2.55
C GLU A 49 6.49 -18.60 -1.99
N ARG A 50 6.54 -17.34 -2.39
CA ARG A 50 7.58 -16.39 -2.01
C ARG A 50 7.09 -14.96 -2.14
N MET A 51 7.89 -14.05 -1.61
CA MET A 51 7.75 -12.62 -1.86
C MET A 51 8.83 -12.15 -2.83
N TRP A 52 8.45 -11.27 -3.75
CA TRP A 52 9.35 -10.60 -4.67
C TRP A 52 9.64 -9.19 -4.16
N SER A 53 10.85 -8.97 -3.65
CA SER A 53 11.36 -7.67 -3.21
C SER A 53 12.88 -7.69 -3.21
N ILE A 54 13.51 -6.55 -3.49
CA ILE A 54 14.97 -6.37 -3.36
C ILE A 54 15.35 -5.49 -2.16
N PHE A 55 14.43 -4.63 -1.72
CA PHE A 55 14.68 -3.76 -0.58
C PHE A 55 14.34 -4.46 0.73
N LYS A 56 15.40 -4.82 1.48
CA LYS A 56 15.29 -5.56 2.75
C LYS A 56 14.43 -6.83 2.60
N PRO A 57 14.84 -7.79 1.75
CA PRO A 57 14.04 -8.99 1.45
C PRO A 57 13.88 -9.93 2.65
N TRP A 58 14.72 -9.79 3.69
CA TRP A 58 14.64 -10.58 4.92
C TRP A 58 13.49 -10.14 5.85
N ARG A 59 12.76 -9.08 5.52
CA ARG A 59 11.54 -8.69 6.26
C ARG A 59 10.54 -9.85 6.21
N VAL A 60 9.83 -10.07 7.31
CA VAL A 60 8.80 -11.11 7.37
C VAL A 60 7.67 -10.79 6.38
N PHE A 61 7.32 -9.52 6.25
CA PHE A 61 6.34 -9.02 5.30
C PHE A 61 7.00 -7.93 4.44
N PRO A 62 7.72 -8.29 3.37
CA PRO A 62 8.32 -7.34 2.44
C PRO A 62 7.24 -6.85 1.47
N VAL A 63 6.28 -6.12 2.01
CA VAL A 63 5.17 -5.48 1.29
C VAL A 63 5.22 -3.98 1.50
N ASP A 64 4.59 -3.27 0.58
CA ASP A 64 4.29 -1.85 0.66
C ASP A 64 2.98 -1.60 1.43
N MET A 65 2.79 -0.37 1.91
CA MET A 65 1.57 0.08 2.60
C MET A 65 0.28 -0.10 1.78
N ALA A 66 0.39 0.04 0.46
CA ALA A 66 -0.69 -0.16 -0.51
C ALA A 66 -0.85 -1.64 -0.95
N GLY A 67 0.00 -2.54 -0.48
CA GLY A 67 0.06 -3.95 -0.88
C GLY A 67 -0.70 -4.93 0.02
N PHE A 68 -1.45 -4.42 1.00
CA PHE A 68 -2.26 -5.26 1.87
C PHE A 68 -3.53 -4.57 2.40
N ALA A 69 -4.50 -5.40 2.80
CA ALA A 69 -5.70 -5.01 3.52
C ALA A 69 -5.93 -5.94 4.70
N VAL A 70 -6.57 -5.43 5.74
CA VAL A 70 -6.83 -6.14 6.99
C VAL A 70 -8.32 -6.16 7.25
N ASN A 71 -8.82 -7.30 7.72
CA ASN A 71 -10.19 -7.42 8.17
C ASN A 71 -10.43 -6.58 9.44
N LEU A 72 -11.54 -5.83 9.49
CA LEU A 72 -11.85 -4.94 10.61
C LEU A 72 -11.92 -5.67 11.96
N ASP A 73 -12.49 -6.88 12.01
CA ASP A 73 -12.60 -7.66 13.25
C ASP A 73 -11.21 -8.04 13.80
N LEU A 74 -10.22 -8.23 12.91
CA LEU A 74 -8.85 -8.48 13.31
C LEU A 74 -8.22 -7.24 13.98
N ILE A 75 -8.46 -6.05 13.43
CA ILE A 75 -8.02 -4.79 14.06
C ILE A 75 -8.68 -4.62 15.43
N LEU A 76 -10.00 -4.79 15.52
CA LEU A 76 -10.77 -4.59 16.75
C LEU A 76 -10.38 -5.60 17.85
N SER A 77 -9.96 -6.81 17.47
CA SER A 77 -9.45 -7.81 18.41
C SER A 77 -7.99 -7.57 18.86
N HIS A 78 -7.26 -6.66 18.21
CA HIS A 78 -5.90 -6.27 18.56
C HIS A 78 -5.82 -4.75 18.80
N PRO A 79 -6.47 -4.23 19.85
CA PRO A 79 -6.63 -2.78 20.05
C PRO A 79 -5.31 -2.02 20.29
N THR A 80 -4.23 -2.73 20.60
CA THR A 80 -2.89 -2.15 20.78
C THR A 80 -2.06 -2.16 19.49
N ALA A 81 -2.58 -2.73 18.40
CA ALA A 81 -1.85 -2.80 17.13
C ALA A 81 -1.77 -1.41 16.50
N GLU A 82 -0.56 -0.86 16.41
CA GLU A 82 -0.31 0.46 15.84
C GLU A 82 0.93 0.49 14.95
N PHE A 83 0.97 1.49 14.08
CA PHE A 83 2.16 1.79 13.29
C PHE A 83 3.18 2.53 14.16
N VAL A 84 4.21 1.80 14.59
CA VAL A 84 5.29 2.38 15.39
C VAL A 84 6.35 2.95 14.45
N TYR A 85 6.56 4.26 14.51
CA TYR A 85 7.64 4.90 13.76
C TYR A 85 9.00 4.38 14.23
N HIS A 86 9.81 3.89 13.29
CA HIS A 86 11.17 3.45 13.54
C HIS A 86 12.18 4.36 12.84
N LYS A 87 13.33 4.60 13.49
CA LYS A 87 14.46 5.32 12.85
C LYS A 87 14.98 4.64 11.59
N LYS A 88 14.71 3.34 11.41
CA LYS A 88 15.09 2.56 10.22
C LYS A 88 13.86 2.40 9.31
N PRO A 89 13.90 2.91 8.07
CA PRO A 89 12.74 2.87 7.17
C PRO A 89 12.37 1.44 6.73
N GLY A 90 11.11 1.21 6.38
CA GLY A 90 10.63 -0.03 5.75
C GLY A 90 10.32 -1.20 6.69
N LEU A 91 10.19 -0.97 8.00
CA LEU A 91 9.71 -1.99 8.95
C LEU A 91 8.29 -1.73 9.45
N LEU A 92 7.68 -0.63 9.03
CA LEU A 92 6.40 -0.14 9.53
C LEU A 92 5.29 -1.17 9.32
N GLU A 93 5.18 -1.70 8.10
CA GLU A 93 4.19 -2.70 7.68
C GLU A 93 4.43 -4.02 8.40
N THR A 94 5.70 -4.46 8.48
CA THR A 94 6.07 -5.73 9.10
C THR A 94 5.69 -5.76 10.58
N GLU A 95 6.00 -4.70 11.33
CA GLU A 95 5.71 -4.67 12.77
C GLU A 95 4.22 -4.53 13.04
N PHE A 96 3.48 -3.78 12.22
CA PHE A 96 2.02 -3.73 12.32
C PHE A 96 1.37 -5.10 12.07
N LEU A 97 1.74 -5.79 11.00
CA LEU A 97 1.19 -7.12 10.68
C LEU A 97 1.52 -8.17 11.75
N LYS A 98 2.70 -8.09 12.38
CA LYS A 98 3.06 -8.92 13.54
C LYS A 98 2.17 -8.63 14.75
N GLN A 99 1.88 -7.37 15.04
CA GLN A 99 0.99 -7.00 16.15
C GLN A 99 -0.44 -7.52 15.96
N LEU A 100 -0.88 -7.71 14.70
CA LEU A 100 -2.14 -8.38 14.34
C LEU A 100 -2.07 -9.93 14.40
N GLY A 101 -0.96 -10.47 14.91
CA GLY A 101 -0.78 -11.89 15.14
C GLY A 101 -0.36 -12.70 13.92
N LEU A 102 0.07 -12.08 12.82
CA LEU A 102 0.67 -12.81 11.70
C LEU A 102 2.14 -13.11 12.00
N ARG A 103 2.60 -14.31 11.65
CA ARG A 103 3.99 -14.74 11.85
C ARG A 103 4.75 -14.92 10.55
N ASN A 104 4.05 -15.19 9.45
CA ASN A 104 4.66 -15.38 8.14
C ASN A 104 3.76 -14.84 7.01
N PHE A 105 4.37 -14.39 5.91
CA PHE A 105 3.64 -13.96 4.71
C PHE A 105 2.74 -15.07 4.13
N THR A 106 3.05 -16.35 4.36
CA THR A 106 2.22 -17.48 3.91
C THR A 106 0.84 -17.53 4.57
N GLU A 107 0.62 -16.79 5.66
CA GLU A 107 -0.69 -16.66 6.31
C GLU A 107 -1.60 -15.63 5.63
N MET A 108 -1.09 -14.86 4.67
CA MET A 108 -1.85 -13.83 3.95
C MET A 108 -2.66 -14.45 2.80
N GLU A 109 -3.81 -13.85 2.52
CA GLU A 109 -4.71 -14.23 1.41
C GLU A 109 -4.24 -13.54 0.11
N PRO A 110 -3.70 -14.27 -0.89
CA PRO A 110 -3.34 -13.65 -2.16
C PRO A 110 -4.59 -13.21 -2.93
N LYS A 111 -4.57 -11.98 -3.43
CA LYS A 111 -5.61 -11.37 -4.28
C LYS A 111 -5.06 -11.12 -5.68
N ALA A 112 -5.83 -10.43 -6.52
CA ALA A 112 -5.44 -10.01 -7.86
C ALA A 112 -5.05 -11.20 -8.76
N ASP A 113 -5.94 -12.20 -8.81
CA ASP A 113 -5.75 -13.46 -9.56
C ASP A 113 -4.47 -14.22 -9.15
N GLY A 114 -4.33 -14.50 -7.85
CA GLY A 114 -3.14 -15.17 -7.32
C GLY A 114 -1.86 -14.35 -7.54
N CYS A 115 -1.92 -13.05 -7.28
CA CYS A 115 -0.80 -12.12 -7.44
C CYS A 115 -0.27 -12.02 -8.89
N LYS A 116 -1.13 -12.21 -9.90
CA LYS A 116 -0.76 -12.12 -11.33
C LYS A 116 -1.13 -10.77 -11.97
N ARG A 117 -1.92 -9.94 -11.29
CA ARG A 117 -2.33 -8.62 -11.78
C ARG A 117 -1.81 -7.50 -10.88
N ILE A 118 -1.40 -6.40 -11.50
CA ILE A 118 -1.15 -5.13 -10.81
C ILE A 118 -2.45 -4.34 -10.80
N LEU A 119 -2.95 -4.01 -9.60
CA LEU A 119 -4.18 -3.21 -9.42
C LEU A 119 -3.92 -1.90 -8.66
N VAL A 120 -2.68 -1.66 -8.24
CA VAL A 120 -2.24 -0.47 -7.52
C VAL A 120 -0.80 -0.10 -7.91
N TRP A 121 -0.53 1.20 -7.97
CA TRP A 121 0.77 1.76 -8.32
C TRP A 121 1.23 2.75 -7.26
N HIS A 122 2.50 2.63 -6.86
CA HIS A 122 3.19 3.56 -5.98
C HIS A 122 3.69 4.79 -6.74
N THR A 123 2.74 5.51 -7.33
CA THR A 123 3.00 6.80 -7.99
C THR A 123 3.38 7.86 -6.97
N GLN A 124 4.15 8.86 -7.42
CA GLN A 124 4.48 10.04 -6.64
C GLN A 124 4.25 11.26 -7.52
N THR A 125 3.67 12.31 -6.94
CA THR A 125 3.49 13.58 -7.65
C THR A 125 4.83 14.32 -7.69
N LYS A 126 5.26 14.74 -8.89
CA LYS A 126 6.43 15.62 -9.02
C LYS A 126 6.11 16.96 -8.35
N SER A 127 7.03 17.48 -7.54
CA SER A 127 6.91 18.84 -6.98
C SER A 127 6.68 19.87 -8.10
N PRO A 128 5.68 20.76 -7.96
CA PRO A 128 5.37 21.73 -9.00
C PRO A 128 6.45 22.81 -9.08
N GLU A 129 6.73 23.27 -10.30
CA GLU A 129 7.56 24.46 -10.54
C GLU A 129 6.66 25.69 -10.48
N LEU A 130 6.71 26.41 -9.36
CA LEU A 130 5.85 27.57 -9.10
C LEU A 130 6.61 28.88 -9.35
N TYR A 131 6.03 29.73 -10.20
CA TYR A 131 6.49 31.10 -10.42
C TYR A 131 5.55 32.07 -9.72
N PHE A 132 6.01 32.70 -8.65
CA PHE A 132 5.23 33.72 -7.95
C PHE A 132 5.44 35.08 -8.61
N THR A 133 4.37 35.63 -9.21
CA THR A 133 4.36 37.01 -9.71
C THR A 133 4.10 38.00 -8.56
N GLN A 134 4.35 39.31 -8.79
CA GLN A 134 4.07 40.36 -7.80
C GLN A 134 2.62 40.36 -7.29
N SER A 135 1.65 39.98 -8.13
CA SER A 135 0.24 39.89 -7.73
C SER A 135 0.01 38.88 -6.60
N HIS A 136 0.79 37.77 -6.57
CA HIS A 136 0.76 36.79 -5.48
C HIS A 136 1.27 37.36 -4.16
N LEU A 137 2.32 38.18 -4.21
CA LEU A 137 2.90 38.81 -3.01
C LEU A 137 2.01 39.94 -2.46
N SER A 138 1.26 40.61 -3.35
CA SER A 138 0.33 41.69 -2.99
C SER A 138 -1.05 41.20 -2.53
N GLY A 139 -1.32 39.89 -2.54
CA GLY A 139 -2.63 39.33 -2.20
C GLY A 139 -3.72 39.50 -3.26
N ASN A 140 -3.43 40.16 -4.39
CA ASN A 140 -4.32 40.32 -5.53
C ASN A 140 -4.25 39.10 -6.46
N VAL A 141 -4.50 37.90 -5.93
CA VAL A 141 -4.55 36.67 -6.73
C VAL A 141 -5.99 36.46 -7.21
N PRO A 142 -6.23 36.08 -8.48
CA PRO A 142 -7.55 35.70 -8.94
C PRO A 142 -8.13 34.60 -8.05
N GLU A 143 -9.39 34.75 -7.66
CA GLU A 143 -10.09 33.74 -6.87
C GLU A 143 -10.31 32.49 -7.72
N LEU A 144 -9.86 31.34 -7.22
CA LEU A 144 -10.16 30.06 -7.83
C LEU A 144 -11.57 29.65 -7.38
N PHE A 145 -12.47 29.42 -8.33
CA PHE A 145 -13.88 29.08 -8.11
C PHE A 145 -14.70 30.18 -7.39
N PRO A 146 -14.85 31.38 -7.98
CA PRO A 146 -15.58 32.48 -7.35
C PRO A 146 -17.09 32.23 -7.12
N ASN A 147 -17.64 31.13 -7.64
CA ASN A 147 -19.08 30.85 -7.63
C ASN A 147 -19.46 29.40 -7.22
N GLU A 148 -18.55 28.64 -6.61
CA GLU A 148 -18.88 27.29 -6.11
C GLU A 148 -18.95 27.30 -4.57
N ILE A 149 -20.18 27.48 -4.05
CA ILE A 149 -20.65 27.07 -2.71
C ILE A 149 -21.93 26.28 -2.91
#